data_AF-G4Q8B9-F1
#
_entry.id   AF-G4Q8B9-F1
#
_cell.length_a   1.000
_cell.length_b   1.000
_cell.length_c   1.000
_cell.angle_alpha   90.00
_cell.angle_beta   90.00
_cell.angle_gamma   90.00
#
_symmetry.space_group_name_H-M   'P 1'
#
loop_
_entity.id
_entity.type
_entity.pdbx_description
1 polymer ?
#
loop_
_entity_poly.entity_id
_entity_poly.type
_entity_poly.pdbx_seq_one_letter_code
_entity_poly.pdbx_strand_id
1 'polypeptide(L)'
;MLDIHNISGERHQIPTTSPFTVRLLEVPQKTEPTSLSVTCNGTAMTEVAATPEQGQFFPDYRANVTGDPNWNRGELLFNAADAGKWITVNYRGMGTLIDSRLPDQLQMPFTGSQQADRETNLRWVPNSWDSQEGQAQHDPIYGGKLRRHRGIPAGTYSLREILQKLINLSSSTEFVRTVRECDCNCGDGCSDDTGP
;
A
#
# COMPACT_ATOMS: atom_id res chain seq x y z
N MET A 1 -24.49 -7.59 -5.58
CA MET A 1 -25.40 -6.86 -4.66
C MET A 1 -24.50 -6.09 -3.72
N LEU A 2 -24.68 -4.77 -3.65
CA LEU A 2 -23.92 -3.93 -2.73
C LEU A 2 -24.46 -4.17 -1.32
N ASP A 3 -23.59 -4.50 -0.37
CA ASP A 3 -24.00 -4.78 1.01
C ASP A 3 -24.22 -3.44 1.72
N ILE A 4 -25.49 -3.09 1.93
CA ILE A 4 -25.90 -1.83 2.57
C ILE A 4 -26.21 -2.13 4.02
N HIS A 5 -25.45 -1.53 4.92
CA HIS A 5 -25.63 -1.73 6.36
C HIS A 5 -25.57 -0.39 7.11
N ASN A 6 -26.03 -0.43 8.36
CA ASN A 6 -26.07 0.75 9.21
C ASN A 6 -24.73 0.90 9.92
N ILE A 7 -24.15 2.08 9.81
CA ILE A 7 -22.96 2.49 10.55
C ILE A 7 -23.40 3.44 11.64
N SER A 8 -22.96 3.16 12.86
CA SER A 8 -23.29 3.95 14.04
C SER A 8 -22.05 4.19 14.88
N GLY A 9 -21.92 5.40 15.41
CA GLY A 9 -20.86 5.74 16.35
C GLY A 9 -19.52 6.08 15.70
N GLU A 10 -19.50 6.41 14.40
CA GLU A 10 -18.26 6.79 13.71
C GLU A 10 -17.79 8.15 14.20
N ARG A 11 -16.57 8.20 14.78
CA ARG A 11 -16.04 9.42 15.41
C ARG A 11 -14.97 10.07 14.56
N HIS A 12 -15.11 11.37 14.38
CA HIS A 12 -14.13 12.21 13.70
C HIS A 12 -13.87 13.49 14.46
N GLN A 13 -12.68 14.04 14.29
CA GLN A 13 -12.39 15.40 14.70
C GLN A 13 -12.46 16.31 13.48
N ILE A 14 -13.17 17.43 13.60
CA ILE A 14 -13.18 18.43 12.53
C ILE A 14 -11.77 19.02 12.43
N PRO A 15 -11.12 19.02 11.25
CA PRO A 15 -9.79 19.58 11.09
C PRO A 15 -9.70 21.02 11.63
N THR A 16 -8.56 21.40 12.20
CA THR A 16 -8.34 22.77 12.69
C THR A 16 -7.92 23.74 11.59
N THR A 17 -7.69 23.22 10.38
CA THR A 17 -7.28 23.98 9.20
C THR A 17 -8.29 23.81 8.08
N SER A 18 -8.51 24.88 7.31
CA SER A 18 -9.29 24.84 6.07
C SER A 18 -8.81 23.69 5.18
N PRO A 19 -9.72 22.88 4.60
CA PRO A 19 -11.13 23.17 4.33
C PRO A 19 -12.17 22.74 5.40
N PHE A 20 -11.79 22.34 6.61
CA PHE A 20 -12.74 21.86 7.65
C PHE A 20 -13.63 20.69 7.21
N THR A 21 -13.12 19.88 6.26
CA THR A 21 -13.84 18.74 5.69
C THR A 21 -13.49 17.46 6.45
N VAL A 22 -14.49 16.70 6.85
CA VAL A 22 -14.34 15.35 7.38
C VAL A 22 -14.68 14.34 6.28
N ARG A 23 -13.84 13.32 6.14
CA ARG A 23 -14.10 12.18 5.25
C ARG A 23 -14.52 10.97 6.07
N LEU A 24 -15.68 10.42 5.76
CA LEU A 24 -16.25 9.24 6.39
C LEU A 24 -15.52 7.96 5.98
N LEU A 25 -15.74 6.88 6.72
CA LEU A 25 -15.18 5.53 6.52
C LEU A 25 -16.03 4.63 5.64
N GLU A 26 -17.25 5.02 5.30
CA GLU A 26 -18.03 4.47 4.19
C GLU A 26 -18.71 5.59 3.40
N VAL A 27 -19.21 5.32 2.18
CA VAL A 27 -19.99 6.29 1.40
C VAL A 27 -21.45 6.22 1.87
N PRO A 28 -22.02 7.29 2.47
CA PRO A 28 -23.44 7.33 2.76
C PRO A 28 -24.31 7.20 1.50
N GLN A 29 -25.38 6.43 1.66
CA GLN A 29 -26.47 6.38 0.69
C GLN A 29 -27.23 7.72 0.67
N LYS A 30 -27.32 8.33 -0.50
CA LYS A 30 -28.18 9.48 -0.72
C LYS A 30 -29.64 9.01 -0.69
N THR A 31 -30.36 9.44 0.32
CA THR A 31 -31.76 9.07 0.58
C THR A 31 -32.55 10.34 0.86
N GLU A 32 -33.82 10.36 0.48
CA GLU A 32 -34.77 11.42 0.83
C GLU A 32 -35.92 10.79 1.62
N PRO A 33 -36.00 10.96 2.95
CA PRO A 33 -35.11 11.72 3.85
C PRO A 33 -33.73 11.08 4.05
N THR A 34 -32.72 11.90 4.37
CA THR A 34 -31.33 11.47 4.57
C THR A 34 -31.20 10.49 5.75
N SER A 35 -30.41 9.43 5.55
CA SER A 35 -30.03 8.51 6.64
C SER A 35 -28.87 9.02 7.48
N LEU A 36 -28.25 10.14 7.09
CA LEU A 36 -27.08 10.72 7.75
C LEU A 36 -27.50 11.53 8.99
N SER A 37 -26.89 11.23 10.12
CA SER A 37 -27.05 11.98 11.36
C SER A 37 -25.69 12.31 11.94
N VAL A 38 -25.48 13.58 12.29
CA VAL A 38 -24.22 14.06 12.88
C VAL A 38 -24.53 14.66 14.25
N THR A 39 -23.76 14.27 15.25
CA THR A 39 -23.82 14.85 16.60
C THR A 39 -22.45 15.40 16.97
N CYS A 40 -22.39 16.63 17.46
CA CYS A 40 -21.17 17.28 17.95
C CYS A 40 -21.24 17.35 19.47
N ASN A 41 -20.30 16.71 20.17
CA ASN A 41 -20.32 16.60 21.64
C ASN A 41 -21.69 16.18 22.23
N GLY A 42 -22.43 15.31 21.52
CA GLY A 42 -23.76 14.84 21.92
C GLY A 42 -24.94 15.73 21.53
N THR A 43 -24.71 16.90 20.92
CA THR A 43 -25.77 17.75 20.35
C THR A 43 -25.94 17.47 18.86
N ALA A 44 -27.19 17.25 18.41
CA ALA A 44 -27.48 17.02 17.01
C ALA A 44 -27.15 18.28 16.17
N MET A 45 -26.45 18.08 15.05
CA MET A 45 -26.16 19.13 14.09
C MET A 45 -27.22 19.13 12.98
N THR A 46 -27.41 20.28 12.33
CA THR A 46 -28.39 20.43 11.26
C THR A 46 -27.74 20.23 9.89
N GLU A 47 -28.33 19.36 9.07
CA GLU A 47 -27.92 19.18 7.68
C GLU A 47 -28.39 20.38 6.84
N VAL A 48 -27.50 20.94 6.02
CA VAL A 48 -27.81 22.03 5.09
C VAL A 48 -27.33 21.71 3.69
N ALA A 49 -27.93 22.35 2.67
CA ALA A 49 -27.57 22.20 1.26
C ALA A 49 -26.68 23.35 0.73
N ALA A 50 -26.19 24.22 1.61
CA ALA A 50 -25.35 25.37 1.32
C ALA A 50 -24.15 25.43 2.29
N THR A 51 -23.36 26.49 2.23
CA THR A 51 -22.25 26.71 3.17
C THR A 51 -22.76 26.65 4.62
N PRO A 52 -22.20 25.77 5.48
CA PRO A 52 -22.70 25.57 6.83
C PRO A 52 -22.36 26.72 7.77
N GLU A 53 -23.31 27.10 8.61
CA GLU A 53 -23.09 27.94 9.80
C GLU A 53 -22.68 27.08 11.01
N GLN A 54 -22.43 27.72 12.17
CA GLN A 54 -22.12 27.00 13.40
C GLN A 54 -23.24 26.02 13.77
N GLY A 55 -22.88 24.78 14.12
CA GLY A 55 -23.84 23.73 14.45
C GLY A 55 -24.50 23.08 13.22
N GLN A 56 -24.06 23.42 12.01
CA GLN A 56 -24.56 22.87 10.76
C GLN A 56 -23.47 22.08 10.02
N PHE A 57 -23.88 21.18 9.15
CA PHE A 57 -22.98 20.44 8.28
C PHE A 57 -23.54 20.33 6.85
N PHE A 58 -22.64 20.35 5.87
CA PHE A 58 -22.97 20.17 4.47
C PHE A 58 -22.37 18.85 3.95
N PRO A 59 -23.19 17.81 3.71
CA PRO A 59 -22.74 16.64 2.99
C PRO A 59 -22.59 16.96 1.49
N ASP A 60 -21.42 16.66 0.93
CA ASP A 60 -21.16 16.90 -0.50
C ASP A 60 -21.93 15.91 -1.38
N TYR A 61 -23.15 16.31 -1.75
CA TYR A 61 -24.03 15.61 -2.69
C TYR A 61 -23.80 15.97 -4.16
N ARG A 62 -22.82 16.84 -4.47
CA ARG A 62 -22.69 17.46 -5.80
C ARG A 62 -21.97 16.58 -6.83
N ALA A 63 -21.28 15.53 -6.42
CA ALA A 63 -20.55 14.65 -7.32
C ALA A 63 -21.07 13.22 -7.29
N ASN A 64 -21.51 12.71 -8.45
CA ASN A 64 -21.82 11.30 -8.66
C ASN A 64 -20.52 10.49 -8.65
N VAL A 65 -20.06 10.06 -7.48
CA VAL A 65 -18.73 9.43 -7.28
C VAL A 65 -18.59 8.12 -8.03
N THR A 66 -19.71 7.43 -8.24
CA THR A 66 -19.80 6.13 -8.92
C THR A 66 -20.58 6.22 -10.23
N GLY A 67 -20.93 7.42 -10.70
CA GLY A 67 -21.87 7.63 -11.80
C GLY A 67 -23.34 7.31 -11.45
N ASP A 68 -23.61 6.82 -10.24
CA ASP A 68 -24.94 6.54 -9.71
C ASP A 68 -25.40 7.73 -8.82
N PRO A 69 -26.56 8.34 -9.12
CA PRO A 69 -27.07 9.50 -8.39
C PRO A 69 -27.48 9.21 -6.94
N ASN A 70 -27.50 7.94 -6.52
CA ASN A 70 -27.93 7.52 -5.18
C ASN A 70 -26.80 7.51 -4.13
N TRP A 71 -25.59 7.99 -4.45
CA TRP A 71 -24.43 7.95 -3.56
C TRP A 71 -23.74 9.31 -3.44
N ASN A 72 -23.16 9.61 -2.28
CA ASN A 72 -22.39 10.84 -2.05
C ASN A 72 -20.87 10.59 -2.09
N ARG A 73 -20.04 11.57 -1.71
CA ARG A 73 -18.57 11.41 -1.56
C ARG A 73 -18.10 10.88 -0.22
N GLY A 74 -18.99 10.77 0.76
CA GLY A 74 -18.60 10.62 2.16
C GLY A 74 -17.77 11.80 2.66
N GLU A 75 -17.92 12.98 2.08
CA GLU A 75 -17.29 14.22 2.55
C GLU A 75 -18.34 15.11 3.21
N LEU A 76 -18.04 15.55 4.44
CA LEU A 76 -18.86 16.46 5.23
C LEU A 76 -18.08 17.74 5.48
N LEU A 77 -18.63 18.87 5.03
CA LEU A 77 -18.08 20.20 5.27
C LEU A 77 -18.69 20.81 6.55
N PHE A 78 -17.84 21.43 7.37
CA PHE A 78 -18.22 22.10 8.60
C PHE A 78 -17.82 23.58 8.60
N ASN A 79 -18.40 24.34 9.52
CA ASN A 79 -18.01 25.72 9.75
C ASN A 79 -16.69 25.80 10.54
N ALA A 80 -15.90 26.86 10.30
CA ALA A 80 -14.67 27.12 11.04
C ALA A 80 -14.89 27.25 12.56
N ALA A 81 -16.07 27.69 13.02
CA ALA A 81 -16.43 27.81 14.43
C ALA A 81 -16.61 26.44 15.14
N ASP A 82 -16.69 25.36 14.37
CA ASP A 82 -16.78 23.99 14.89
C ASP A 82 -15.45 23.22 14.75
N ALA A 83 -14.40 23.86 14.23
CA ALA A 83 -13.08 23.27 14.07
C ALA A 83 -12.51 22.74 15.41
N GLY A 84 -11.89 21.57 15.37
CA GLY A 84 -11.31 20.90 16.54
C GLY A 84 -12.30 20.16 17.43
N LYS A 85 -13.62 20.31 17.23
CA LYS A 85 -14.64 19.55 17.97
C LYS A 85 -14.74 18.11 17.46
N TRP A 86 -15.15 17.21 18.35
CA TRP A 86 -15.42 15.82 18.02
C TRP A 86 -16.87 15.64 17.60
N ILE A 87 -17.05 14.97 16.47
CA ILE A 87 -18.35 14.58 15.94
C ILE A 87 -18.53 13.07 15.98
N THR A 88 -19.77 12.63 16.12
CA THR A 88 -20.20 11.24 15.96
C THR A 88 -21.24 11.19 14.85
N VAL A 89 -20.99 10.35 13.85
CA VAL A 89 -21.79 10.23 12.63
C VAL A 89 -22.44 8.84 12.58
N ASN A 90 -23.71 8.80 12.19
CA ASN A 90 -24.43 7.55 11.89
C ASN A 90 -25.09 7.67 10.52
N TYR A 91 -24.99 6.63 9.68
CA TYR A 91 -25.52 6.63 8.33
C TYR A 91 -25.65 5.22 7.77
N ARG A 92 -26.36 5.07 6.63
CA ARG A 92 -26.35 3.81 5.86
C ARG A 92 -25.23 3.86 4.83
N GLY A 93 -24.24 2.99 4.99
CA GLY A 93 -23.08 2.89 4.12
C GLY A 93 -23.21 1.73 3.14
N MET A 94 -22.56 1.88 1.99
CA MET A 94 -22.18 0.76 1.15
C MET A 94 -20.84 0.23 1.67
N GLY A 95 -20.82 -1.04 2.07
CA GLY A 95 -19.68 -1.72 2.69
C GLY A 95 -18.28 -1.26 2.25
N THR A 96 -17.47 -0.97 3.27
CA THR A 96 -16.08 -0.49 3.39
C THR A 96 -15.64 0.59 2.39
N LEU A 97 -15.56 1.87 2.84
CA LEU A 97 -14.44 2.70 2.35
C LEU A 97 -13.19 2.10 2.97
N ILE A 98 -12.25 1.76 2.09
CA ILE A 98 -10.91 1.41 2.50
C ILE A 98 -10.33 2.65 3.20
N ASP A 99 -10.29 2.63 4.53
CA ASP A 99 -9.45 3.54 5.29
C ASP A 99 -8.03 3.37 4.73
N SER A 100 -7.39 4.44 4.30
CA SER A 100 -6.03 4.39 3.76
C SER A 100 -5.01 3.85 4.75
N ARG A 101 -5.37 3.76 6.04
CA ARG A 101 -4.60 3.14 7.14
C ARG A 101 -4.87 1.65 7.30
N LEU A 102 -5.96 1.11 6.74
CA LEU A 102 -6.32 -0.31 6.84
C LEU A 102 -5.20 -1.24 6.34
N PRO A 103 -4.48 -0.93 5.23
CA PRO A 103 -3.34 -1.74 4.81
C PRO A 103 -2.18 -1.77 5.82
N ASP A 104 -2.07 -0.76 6.70
CA ASP A 104 -1.03 -0.70 7.74
C ASP A 104 -1.46 -1.38 9.04
N GLN A 105 -2.76 -1.48 9.30
CA GLN A 105 -3.33 -2.06 10.53
C GLN A 105 -3.59 -3.57 10.43
N LEU A 106 -3.82 -4.08 9.22
CA LEU A 106 -4.01 -5.52 8.96
C LEU A 106 -2.66 -6.24 9.02
N GLN A 107 -2.31 -6.74 10.21
CA GLN A 107 -1.16 -7.61 10.41
C GLN A 107 -1.54 -9.06 10.20
N MET A 108 -0.76 -9.76 9.37
CA MET A 108 -0.95 -11.18 9.11
C MET A 108 0.37 -11.92 9.37
N PRO A 109 0.33 -13.07 10.08
CA PRO A 109 1.48 -13.92 10.23
C PRO A 109 1.70 -14.72 8.93
N PHE A 110 2.93 -14.70 8.42
CA PHE A 110 3.32 -15.47 7.25
C PHE A 110 4.45 -16.45 7.60
N THR A 111 4.32 -17.68 7.09
CA THR A 111 5.41 -18.65 7.09
C THR A 111 6.33 -18.38 5.90
N GLY A 112 7.64 -18.38 6.14
CA GLY A 112 8.62 -18.14 5.09
C GLY A 112 8.63 -19.24 4.03
N SER A 113 9.24 -18.95 2.89
CA SER A 113 9.44 -19.94 1.82
C SER A 113 10.16 -21.19 2.34
N GLN A 114 9.61 -22.37 2.02
CA GLN A 114 10.25 -23.66 2.29
C GLN A 114 11.41 -23.97 1.33
N GLN A 115 11.51 -23.24 0.23
CA GLN A 115 12.59 -23.41 -0.73
C GLN A 115 13.80 -22.59 -0.29
N ALA A 116 14.96 -23.25 -0.16
CA ALA A 116 16.23 -22.61 0.15
C ALA A 116 16.75 -21.78 -1.04
N ASP A 117 17.66 -20.86 -0.75
CA ASP A 117 18.46 -20.17 -1.75
C ASP A 117 19.22 -21.20 -2.59
N ARG A 118 19.29 -20.98 -3.90
CA ARG A 118 20.01 -21.85 -4.82
C ARG A 118 20.88 -21.03 -5.74
N GLU A 119 22.04 -21.57 -6.06
CA GLU A 119 22.96 -20.98 -7.02
C GLU A 119 23.36 -22.05 -8.03
N THR A 120 23.44 -21.67 -9.31
CA THR A 120 24.02 -22.50 -10.35
C THR A 120 24.96 -21.68 -11.21
N ASN A 121 26.10 -22.25 -11.56
CA ASN A 121 27.01 -21.66 -12.53
C ASN A 121 26.42 -21.80 -13.94
N LEU A 122 26.60 -20.79 -14.76
CA LEU A 122 26.17 -20.75 -16.14
C LEU A 122 27.33 -21.13 -17.04
N ARG A 123 27.10 -22.11 -17.91
CA ARG A 123 28.07 -22.56 -18.90
C ARG A 123 28.24 -21.56 -20.05
N TRP A 124 27.20 -20.78 -20.33
CA TRP A 124 27.18 -19.78 -21.39
C TRP A 124 26.82 -18.42 -20.81
N VAL A 125 27.44 -17.37 -21.35
CA VAL A 125 27.25 -15.99 -20.91
C VAL A 125 25.87 -15.51 -21.39
N PRO A 126 24.94 -15.15 -20.48
CA PRO A 126 23.70 -14.47 -20.83
C PRO A 126 23.96 -13.12 -21.51
N ASN A 127 22.97 -12.67 -22.27
CA ASN A 127 23.04 -11.38 -22.98
C ASN A 127 22.83 -10.17 -22.06
N SER A 128 22.36 -10.38 -20.83
CA SER A 128 22.06 -9.34 -19.85
C SER A 128 22.31 -9.85 -18.43
N TRP A 129 22.68 -8.95 -17.53
CA TRP A 129 22.99 -9.23 -16.14
C TRP A 129 22.21 -8.30 -15.23
N ASP A 130 21.72 -8.83 -14.11
CA ASP A 130 21.00 -8.05 -13.10
C ASP A 130 21.97 -7.42 -12.08
N SER A 131 23.10 -8.10 -11.83
CA SER A 131 24.14 -7.62 -10.91
C SER A 131 25.53 -8.16 -11.28
N GLN A 132 26.57 -7.61 -10.65
CA GLN A 132 27.96 -8.03 -10.82
C GLN A 132 28.64 -8.24 -9.47
N GLU A 133 29.39 -9.32 -9.35
CA GLU A 133 30.21 -9.66 -8.19
C GLU A 133 31.68 -9.79 -8.58
N GLY A 134 32.56 -9.31 -7.69
CA GLY A 134 34.00 -9.27 -7.93
C GLY A 134 34.45 -8.01 -8.66
N GLN A 135 35.74 -7.73 -8.53
CA GLN A 135 36.42 -6.63 -9.21
C GLN A 135 37.71 -7.18 -9.81
N ALA A 136 38.08 -6.64 -10.97
CA ALA A 136 39.36 -6.91 -11.59
C ALA A 136 40.04 -5.57 -11.90
N GLN A 137 41.27 -5.45 -11.45
CA GLN A 137 42.21 -4.38 -11.72
C GLN A 137 43.00 -4.65 -13.02
N HIS A 138 43.23 -5.92 -13.38
CA HIS A 138 43.84 -6.37 -14.64
C HIS A 138 42.91 -7.28 -15.46
N ASP A 139 43.46 -8.08 -16.39
CA ASP A 139 42.72 -8.90 -17.38
C ASP A 139 41.57 -9.72 -16.74
N PRO A 140 40.30 -9.32 -16.99
CA PRO A 140 39.16 -9.91 -16.31
C PRO A 140 38.66 -11.18 -16.98
N ILE A 141 38.50 -12.25 -16.20
CA ILE A 141 37.67 -13.40 -16.59
C ILE A 141 36.23 -13.14 -16.17
N TYR A 142 35.32 -13.38 -17.11
CA TYR A 142 33.88 -13.31 -16.87
C TYR A 142 33.27 -14.70 -16.77
N GLY A 143 32.65 -14.96 -15.62
CA GLY A 143 31.77 -16.10 -15.39
C GLY A 143 30.33 -15.65 -15.19
N GLY A 144 29.43 -16.63 -15.14
CA GLY A 144 28.01 -16.40 -14.95
C GLY A 144 27.42 -17.28 -13.87
N LYS A 145 26.50 -16.71 -13.10
CA LYS A 145 25.71 -17.47 -12.13
C LYS A 145 24.25 -17.06 -12.21
N LEU A 146 23.37 -18.03 -12.03
CA LEU A 146 21.96 -17.80 -11.76
C LEU A 146 21.74 -18.05 -10.27
N ARG A 147 21.37 -17.00 -9.54
CA ARG A 147 21.00 -17.09 -8.13
C ARG A 147 19.50 -17.00 -8.01
N ARG A 148 18.95 -17.88 -7.19
CA ARG A 148 17.55 -17.84 -6.78
C ARG A 148 17.51 -17.52 -5.30
N HIS A 149 16.94 -16.36 -4.99
CA HIS A 149 16.72 -15.92 -3.63
C HIS A 149 15.47 -16.57 -3.05
N ARG A 150 15.52 -16.85 -1.76
CA ARG A 150 14.37 -17.21 -0.95
C ARG A 150 13.35 -16.07 -1.05
N GLY A 151 12.08 -16.46 -1.12
CA GLY A 151 10.98 -15.50 -1.06
C GLY A 151 10.91 -14.76 0.29
N ILE A 152 9.77 -14.13 0.54
CA ILE A 152 9.59 -13.33 1.76
C ILE A 152 9.88 -14.16 3.02
N PRO A 153 10.73 -13.67 3.94
CA PRO A 153 11.03 -14.39 5.17
C PRO A 153 9.80 -14.56 6.06
N ALA A 154 9.85 -15.52 6.99
CA ALA A 154 8.79 -15.69 7.97
C ALA A 154 8.71 -14.45 8.87
N GLY A 155 7.49 -14.03 9.21
CA GLY A 155 7.29 -12.86 10.04
C GLY A 155 5.85 -12.39 10.05
N THR A 156 5.59 -11.38 10.87
CA THR A 156 4.32 -10.65 10.85
C THR A 156 4.52 -9.40 10.01
N TYR A 157 3.65 -9.19 9.03
CA TYR A 157 3.71 -8.04 8.13
C TYR A 157 2.34 -7.38 8.07
N SER A 158 2.33 -6.05 7.92
CA SER A 158 1.13 -5.37 7.46
C SER A 158 0.83 -5.74 6.01
N LEU A 159 -0.43 -5.59 5.59
CA LEU A 159 -0.84 -5.80 4.20
C LEU A 159 -0.04 -4.92 3.23
N ARG A 160 0.27 -3.67 3.61
CA ARG A 160 1.12 -2.79 2.78
C ARG A 160 2.54 -3.33 2.67
N GLU A 161 3.13 -3.74 3.78
CA GLU A 161 4.50 -4.24 3.81
C GLU A 161 4.66 -5.51 2.99
N ILE A 162 3.72 -6.45 3.10
CA ILE A 162 3.79 -7.71 2.33
C ILE A 162 3.59 -7.45 0.84
N LEU A 163 2.64 -6.59 0.46
CA LEU A 163 2.43 -6.23 -0.95
C LEU A 163 3.66 -5.54 -1.54
N GLN A 164 4.28 -4.60 -0.82
CA GLN A 164 5.51 -3.95 -1.28
C GLN A 164 6.67 -4.94 -1.42
N LYS A 165 6.80 -5.89 -0.49
CA LYS A 165 7.80 -6.96 -0.58
C LYS A 165 7.55 -7.87 -1.78
N LEU A 166 6.30 -8.21 -2.09
CA LEU A 166 5.94 -9.00 -3.27
C LEU A 166 6.25 -8.27 -4.58
N ILE A 167 5.97 -6.95 -4.64
CA ILE A 167 6.32 -6.13 -5.81
C ILE A 167 7.84 -6.10 -6.03
N ASN A 168 8.61 -5.88 -4.95
CA ASN A 168 10.07 -5.87 -5.03
C ASN A 168 10.66 -7.24 -5.39
N LEU A 169 10.03 -8.33 -4.94
CA LEU A 169 10.39 -9.72 -5.27
C LEU A 169 9.70 -10.25 -6.52
N SER A 170 9.17 -9.37 -7.39
CA SER A 170 8.51 -9.74 -8.65
C SER A 170 9.31 -10.76 -9.49
N SER A 171 10.63 -10.79 -9.31
CA SER A 171 11.52 -11.88 -9.65
C SER A 171 12.24 -12.42 -8.40
N SER A 172 12.28 -13.74 -8.23
CA SER A 172 13.12 -14.41 -7.20
C SER A 172 14.47 -14.87 -7.75
N THR A 173 14.78 -14.52 -9.00
CA THR A 173 15.99 -14.96 -9.69
C THR A 173 16.78 -13.77 -10.19
N GLU A 174 18.10 -13.86 -10.10
CA GLU A 174 19.03 -12.86 -10.64
C GLU A 174 20.15 -13.54 -11.44
N PHE A 175 20.48 -12.97 -12.58
CA PHE A 175 21.69 -13.27 -13.34
C PHE A 175 22.84 -12.43 -12.80
N VAL A 176 23.82 -13.07 -12.18
CA VAL A 176 24.99 -12.42 -11.59
C VAL A 176 26.21 -12.65 -12.47
N ARG A 177 26.82 -11.55 -12.92
CA ARG A 177 28.11 -11.59 -13.61
C ARG A 177 29.21 -11.72 -12.57
N THR A 178 29.99 -12.78 -12.63
CA THR A 178 31.16 -12.90 -11.74
C THR A 178 32.41 -12.47 -12.48
N VAL A 179 33.15 -11.55 -11.89
CA VAL A 179 34.45 -11.07 -12.39
C VAL A 179 35.54 -11.62 -11.50
N ARG A 180 36.56 -12.20 -12.12
CA ARG A 180 37.77 -12.67 -11.43
C ARG A 180 38.99 -12.23 -12.21
N GLU A 181 40.08 -11.95 -11.51
CA GLU A 181 41.36 -11.70 -12.15
C GLU A 181 42.05 -13.00 -12.54
N CYS A 182 42.66 -13.01 -13.71
CA CYS A 182 43.73 -13.94 -13.99
C CYS A 182 45.01 -13.44 -13.33
N ASP A 183 45.59 -14.23 -12.43
CA ASP A 183 46.92 -13.95 -11.86
C ASP A 183 48.06 -14.40 -12.82
N CYS A 184 47.71 -15.06 -13.93
CA CYS A 184 48.65 -15.65 -14.88
C CYS A 184 48.39 -15.17 -16.30
N ASN A 185 49.43 -14.63 -16.94
CA ASN A 185 49.52 -14.20 -18.33
C ASN A 185 48.73 -15.13 -19.28
N CYS A 186 47.54 -14.69 -19.74
CA CYS A 186 46.56 -15.46 -20.51
C CYS A 186 46.97 -15.77 -21.96
N GLY A 187 48.23 -16.12 -22.18
CA GLY A 187 48.77 -16.59 -23.46
C GLY A 187 48.86 -18.10 -23.55
N ASP A 188 49.12 -18.80 -22.45
CA ASP A 188 49.33 -20.26 -22.46
C ASP A 188 48.73 -20.91 -21.21
N GLY A 189 47.80 -21.85 -21.46
CA GLY A 189 47.08 -22.74 -20.55
C GLY A 189 47.34 -22.62 -19.04
N CYS A 190 46.36 -22.09 -18.31
CA CYS A 190 46.21 -22.44 -16.90
C CYS A 190 45.81 -23.92 -16.82
N SER A 191 46.77 -24.76 -16.46
CA SER A 191 46.49 -26.10 -15.96
C SER A 191 45.82 -25.94 -14.60
N ASP A 192 44.63 -26.51 -14.46
CA ASP A 192 43.98 -26.72 -13.17
C ASP A 192 44.80 -27.72 -12.36
N ASP A 193 45.86 -27.27 -11.71
CA ASP A 193 46.51 -27.98 -10.61
C ASP A 193 46.12 -27.32 -9.30
N THR A 194 44.92 -27.65 -8.82
CA THR A 194 44.70 -27.75 -7.37
C THR A 194 43.54 -28.72 -7.11
N GLY A 195 43.91 -29.99 -6.90
CA GLY A 195 43.05 -31.02 -6.29
C GLY A 195 42.65 -30.67 -4.86
N PRO A 196 41.83 -31.51 -4.21
CA PRO A 196 42.12 -32.92 -3.99
C PRO A 196 41.48 -33.92 -4.95
#